data_AF-A0A1E5QMQ1-F1
#
_entry.id   AF-A0A1E5QMQ1-F1
#
_cell.length_a   1.000
_cell.length_b   1.000
_cell.length_c   1.000
_cell.angle_alpha   90.00
_cell.angle_beta   90.00
_cell.angle_gamma   90.00
#
_symmetry.space_group_name_H-M   'P 1'
#
loop_
_entity.id
_entity.type
_entity.pdbx_description
1 polymer ?
#
loop_
_entity_poly.entity_id
_entity_poly.type
_entity_poly.pdbx_seq_one_letter_code
_entity_poly.pdbx_strand_id
1 'polypeptide(L)'
;MTASSHYPRYVSDLMALYDHSQRKLLGSGVFYDFLEPEVDLEQVALRRQREFVGDKLYTPKEEDWLRGWHLLYRRPQGQAGNIVKEFESVYDICEKIWEKFLNPLGQNDSKTAPQELAIAFNNPEVTDLRIYQIHDQDILNGRLIISRRSNGETTTLIFLYD
;
A
#
# COMPACT_ATOMS: atom_id res chain seq x y z
N MET A 1 -9.40 -6.95 26.59
CA MET A 1 -7.96 -6.67 26.77
C MET A 1 -7.46 -6.02 25.50
N THR A 2 -7.40 -4.70 25.46
CA THR A 2 -6.84 -3.96 24.32
C THR A 2 -5.33 -3.98 24.47
N ALA A 3 -4.64 -4.87 23.76
CA ALA A 3 -3.21 -4.75 23.59
C ALA A 3 -2.97 -3.39 22.93
N SER A 4 -2.30 -2.47 23.63
CA SER A 4 -1.73 -1.28 23.03
C SER A 4 -0.67 -1.77 22.05
N SER A 5 -1.07 -2.01 20.80
CA SER A 5 -0.16 -2.39 19.73
C SER A 5 0.73 -1.19 19.44
N HIS A 6 1.87 -1.12 20.11
CA HIS A 6 2.91 -0.17 19.75
C HIS A 6 3.42 -0.63 18.37
N TYR A 7 2.99 0.08 17.33
CA TYR A 7 3.47 -0.19 15.97
C TYR A 7 5.01 -0.12 15.97
N PRO A 8 5.69 -0.96 15.18
CA PRO A 8 7.10 -0.75 14.91
C PRO A 8 7.35 0.69 14.44
N ARG A 9 8.51 1.24 14.76
CA ARG A 9 8.84 2.64 14.46
C ARG A 9 8.62 2.98 12.97
N TYR A 10 9.12 2.13 12.06
CA TYR A 10 8.97 2.33 10.62
C TYR A 10 7.50 2.39 10.15
N VAL A 11 6.59 1.71 10.83
CA VAL A 11 5.16 1.75 10.53
C VAL A 11 4.56 3.06 11.02
N SER A 12 4.94 3.49 12.23
CA SER A 12 4.50 4.76 12.80
C SER A 12 4.98 5.94 11.94
N ASP A 13 6.21 5.88 11.46
CA ASP A 13 6.81 6.90 10.59
C ASP A 13 6.07 6.94 9.23
N LEU A 14 5.73 5.79 8.64
CA LEU A 14 4.86 5.74 7.45
C LEU A 14 3.46 6.29 7.73
N MET A 15 2.82 5.94 8.86
CA MET A 15 1.49 6.45 9.21
C MET A 15 1.48 7.97 9.42
N ALA A 16 2.57 8.55 9.91
CA ALA A 16 2.72 10.00 10.04
C ALA A 16 2.82 10.69 8.67
N LEU A 17 3.36 10.01 7.66
CA LEU A 17 3.50 10.53 6.29
C LEU A 17 2.24 10.34 5.45
N TYR A 18 1.62 9.15 5.51
CA TYR A 18 0.56 8.71 4.60
C TYR A 18 -0.80 8.54 5.26
N ASP A 19 -0.95 9.06 6.48
CA ASP A 19 -2.07 8.84 7.37
C ASP A 19 -2.23 7.39 7.85
N HIS A 20 -2.89 7.26 9.00
CA HIS A 20 -3.45 5.99 9.42
C HIS A 20 -4.56 5.54 8.47
N SER A 21 -4.75 4.23 8.37
CA SER A 21 -5.93 3.63 7.76
C SER A 21 -7.21 4.10 8.44
N GLN A 22 -7.82 5.13 7.88
CA GLN A 22 -9.16 5.58 8.24
C GLN A 22 -10.04 5.40 7.01
N ARG A 23 -11.33 5.10 7.24
CA ARG A 23 -12.34 4.95 6.19
C ARG A 23 -12.44 6.25 5.39
N LYS A 24 -11.79 6.31 4.23
CA LYS A 24 -11.68 7.47 3.35
C LYS A 24 -12.01 7.06 1.92
N LEU A 25 -12.68 7.93 1.18
CA LEU A 25 -12.95 7.72 -0.25
C LEU A 25 -11.69 7.93 -1.10
N LEU A 26 -10.87 8.91 -0.72
CA LEU A 26 -9.67 9.35 -1.43
C LEU A 26 -8.52 9.62 -0.46
N GLY A 27 -7.30 9.63 -0.98
CA GLY A 27 -6.06 9.89 -0.26
C GLY A 27 -5.22 8.64 -0.07
N SER A 28 -4.46 8.60 1.02
CA SER A 28 -3.60 7.47 1.36
C SER A 28 -3.94 6.90 2.73
N GLY A 29 -3.45 5.67 2.98
CA GLY A 29 -3.53 5.06 4.30
C GLY A 29 -2.55 3.91 4.47
N VAL A 30 -2.10 3.71 5.71
CA VAL A 30 -1.21 2.62 6.10
C VAL A 30 -1.92 1.62 7.01
N PHE A 31 -1.75 0.33 6.70
CA PHE A 31 -2.18 -0.78 7.54
C PHE A 31 -0.97 -1.62 7.94
N TYR A 32 -1.05 -2.18 9.15
CA TYR A 32 -0.04 -3.09 9.67
C TYR A 32 -0.71 -4.33 10.26
N ASP A 33 -0.13 -5.47 9.93
CA ASP A 33 -0.62 -6.80 10.24
C ASP A 33 0.53 -7.72 10.66
N PHE A 34 0.16 -8.79 11.35
CA PHE A 34 1.02 -9.95 11.53
C PHE A 34 0.32 -11.15 10.91
N LEU A 35 0.94 -11.74 9.87
CA LEU A 35 0.33 -12.80 9.08
C LEU A 35 1.21 -14.03 9.03
N GLU A 36 0.58 -15.20 9.04
CA GLU A 36 1.26 -16.47 8.79
C GLU A 36 1.76 -16.54 7.33
N PRO A 37 2.88 -17.24 7.06
CA PRO A 37 3.48 -17.34 5.73
C PRO A 37 2.53 -17.83 4.63
N GLU A 38 1.55 -18.66 4.97
CA GLU A 38 0.60 -19.31 4.07
C GLU A 38 -0.56 -18.39 3.66
N VAL A 39 -0.77 -17.29 4.39
CA VAL A 39 -1.86 -16.35 4.09
C VAL A 39 -1.59 -15.70 2.74
N ASP A 40 -2.57 -15.73 1.83
CA ASP A 40 -2.45 -15.04 0.54
C ASP A 40 -2.51 -13.52 0.71
N LEU A 41 -1.43 -12.85 0.32
CA LEU A 41 -1.33 -11.39 0.35
C LEU A 41 -2.35 -10.69 -0.56
N GLU A 42 -2.80 -11.33 -1.64
CA GLU A 42 -3.81 -10.72 -2.51
C GLU A 42 -5.15 -10.57 -1.79
N GLN A 43 -5.59 -11.62 -1.08
CA GLN A 43 -6.81 -11.57 -0.28
C GLN A 43 -6.72 -10.54 0.84
N VAL A 44 -5.53 -10.37 1.43
CA VAL A 44 -5.28 -9.33 2.44
C VAL A 44 -5.35 -7.95 1.81
N ALA A 45 -4.72 -7.74 0.66
CA ALA A 45 -4.73 -6.47 -0.06
C ALA A 45 -6.15 -6.04 -0.44
N LEU A 46 -6.96 -6.95 -0.98
CA LEU A 46 -8.39 -6.72 -1.26
C LEU A 46 -9.18 -6.39 0.01
N ARG A 47 -8.91 -7.07 1.12
CA ARG A 47 -9.54 -6.75 2.42
C ARG A 47 -9.17 -5.34 2.89
N ARG A 48 -7.88 -4.96 2.82
CA ARG A 48 -7.42 -3.62 3.23
C ARG A 48 -7.96 -2.50 2.33
N GLN A 49 -8.07 -2.76 1.03
CA GLN A 49 -8.74 -1.85 0.11
C GLN A 49 -10.22 -1.64 0.50
N ARG A 50 -10.97 -2.73 0.77
CA ARG A 50 -12.36 -2.64 1.25
C ARG A 50 -12.50 -1.85 2.54
N GLU A 51 -11.61 -2.09 3.50
CA GLU A 51 -11.62 -1.36 4.76
C GLU A 51 -11.30 0.13 4.58
N PHE A 52 -10.38 0.46 3.66
CA PHE A 52 -10.03 1.84 3.35
C PHE A 52 -11.21 2.61 2.75
N VAL A 53 -11.83 2.06 1.70
CA VAL A 53 -12.95 2.69 0.98
C VAL A 53 -14.23 2.70 1.85
N GLY A 54 -14.40 1.67 2.68
CA GLY A 54 -15.53 1.50 3.58
C GLY A 54 -16.68 0.68 2.98
N ASP A 55 -17.37 -0.05 3.85
CA ASP A 55 -18.39 -1.07 3.49
C ASP A 55 -19.56 -0.54 2.64
N LYS A 56 -19.81 0.78 2.63
CA LYS A 56 -20.96 1.39 1.95
C LYS A 56 -20.80 1.48 0.43
N LEU A 57 -19.56 1.46 -0.06
CA LEU A 57 -19.25 1.52 -1.50
C LEU A 57 -19.04 0.13 -2.10
N TYR A 58 -19.11 -0.91 -1.28
CA TYR A 58 -19.06 -2.30 -1.70
C TYR A 58 -20.47 -2.86 -1.66
N THR A 59 -21.27 -2.57 -2.69
CA THR A 59 -22.50 -3.35 -2.87
C THR A 59 -22.16 -4.71 -3.48
N PRO A 60 -22.74 -5.83 -2.99
CA PRO A 60 -22.43 -7.19 -3.46
C PRO A 60 -22.66 -7.48 -4.96
N LYS A 61 -23.16 -6.51 -5.72
CA LYS A 61 -23.39 -6.61 -7.17
C LYS A 61 -22.18 -6.17 -8.01
N GLU A 62 -21.15 -5.57 -7.40
CA GLU A 62 -20.07 -4.93 -8.15
C GLU A 62 -18.87 -5.88 -8.30
N GLU A 63 -18.96 -6.76 -9.29
CA GLU A 63 -17.77 -7.37 -9.91
C GLU A 63 -16.83 -6.30 -10.51
N ASP A 64 -17.34 -5.09 -10.78
CA ASP A 64 -16.63 -4.03 -11.49
C ASP A 64 -15.37 -3.52 -10.75
N TRP A 65 -15.36 -3.49 -9.40
CA TRP A 65 -14.15 -3.14 -8.65
C TRP A 65 -13.04 -4.20 -8.76
N LEU A 66 -13.40 -5.47 -8.93
CA LEU A 66 -12.43 -6.53 -9.23
C LEU A 66 -11.92 -6.43 -10.67
N ARG A 67 -12.70 -5.86 -11.59
CA ARG A 67 -12.28 -5.69 -12.99
C ARG A 67 -11.14 -4.70 -13.15
N GLY A 68 -11.01 -3.71 -12.27
CA GLY A 68 -9.87 -2.78 -12.24
C GLY A 68 -8.80 -3.14 -11.20
N TRP A 69 -8.85 -4.36 -10.64
CA TRP A 69 -7.82 -4.88 -9.77
C TRP A 69 -6.81 -5.71 -10.56
N HIS A 70 -5.58 -5.23 -10.65
CA HIS A 70 -4.51 -5.92 -11.38
C HIS A 70 -3.21 -5.93 -10.59
N LEU A 71 -2.56 -7.08 -10.52
CA LEU A 71 -1.18 -7.18 -10.04
C LEU A 71 -0.25 -6.57 -11.11
N LEU A 72 0.34 -5.41 -10.81
CA LEU A 72 1.26 -4.73 -11.72
C LEU A 72 2.70 -5.17 -11.51
N TYR A 73 3.07 -5.40 -10.25
CA TYR A 73 4.44 -5.79 -9.89
C TYR A 73 4.44 -6.83 -8.80
N ARG A 74 5.32 -7.83 -8.94
CA ARG A 74 5.74 -8.70 -7.86
C ARG A 74 7.26 -8.71 -7.82
N ARG A 75 7.85 -8.41 -6.66
CA ARG A 75 9.31 -8.46 -6.50
C ARG A 75 9.79 -9.90 -6.71
N PRO A 76 10.73 -10.14 -7.64
CA PRO A 76 11.35 -11.44 -7.81
C PRO A 76 12.03 -11.92 -6.51
N GLN A 77 11.93 -13.22 -6.23
CA GLN A 77 12.52 -13.80 -5.03
C GLN A 77 14.04 -13.59 -5.01
N GLY A 78 14.58 -13.15 -3.88
CA GLY A 78 16.01 -12.91 -3.69
C GLY A 78 16.53 -11.60 -4.31
N GLN A 79 15.69 -10.82 -4.99
CA GLN A 79 16.08 -9.50 -5.48
C GLN A 79 16.10 -8.48 -4.33
N ALA A 80 17.17 -7.68 -4.27
CA ALA A 80 17.24 -6.55 -3.34
C ALA A 80 16.17 -5.52 -3.66
N GLY A 81 15.48 -5.04 -2.63
CA GLY A 81 14.34 -4.13 -2.81
C GLY A 81 14.76 -2.72 -3.20
N ASN A 82 14.01 -2.13 -4.13
CA ASN A 82 14.07 -0.70 -4.43
C ASN A 82 12.67 -0.19 -4.77
N ILE A 83 11.88 0.07 -3.74
CA ILE A 83 10.46 0.40 -3.86
C ILE A 83 10.19 1.62 -4.74
N VAL A 84 11.08 2.60 -4.76
CA VAL A 84 10.95 3.76 -5.65
C VAL A 84 11.07 3.32 -7.12
N LYS A 85 12.07 2.50 -7.46
CA LYS A 85 12.24 1.97 -8.81
C LYS A 85 11.18 0.94 -9.21
N GLU A 86 10.74 0.14 -8.27
CA GLU A 86 9.67 -0.85 -8.46
C GLU A 86 8.31 -0.19 -8.68
N PHE A 87 8.06 0.93 -8.00
CA PHE A 87 6.85 1.72 -8.24
C PHE A 87 6.94 2.51 -9.55
N GLU A 88 8.12 3.06 -9.88
CA GLU A 88 8.39 3.73 -11.17
C GLU A 88 8.18 2.79 -12.36
N SER A 89 8.53 1.50 -12.25
CA SER A 89 8.39 0.55 -13.36
C SER A 89 6.94 0.20 -13.71
N VAL A 90 6.01 0.45 -12.80
CA VAL A 90 4.56 0.27 -13.00
C VAL A 90 3.81 1.59 -13.01
N TYR A 91 4.56 2.67 -13.22
CA TYR A 91 4.03 4.01 -13.33
C TYR A 91 3.34 4.18 -14.68
N ASP A 92 2.01 4.10 -14.57
CA ASP A 92 0.96 4.38 -15.54
C ASP A 92 1.02 5.67 -16.35
N ILE A 93 0.57 6.73 -15.65
CA ILE A 93 0.16 8.05 -16.14
C ILE A 93 -0.22 8.94 -14.92
N CYS A 94 -0.62 8.40 -13.76
CA CYS A 94 -1.17 9.21 -12.66
C CYS A 94 -0.10 9.97 -11.85
N GLU A 95 0.31 11.15 -12.34
CA GLU A 95 1.32 12.02 -11.72
C GLU A 95 1.01 12.33 -10.25
N LYS A 96 -0.27 12.55 -9.92
CA LYS A 96 -0.73 12.78 -8.54
C LYS A 96 -0.30 11.66 -7.58
N ILE A 97 -0.43 10.39 -8.00
CA ILE A 97 -0.07 9.24 -7.16
C ILE A 97 1.44 9.20 -6.97
N TRP A 98 2.22 9.44 -8.02
CA TRP A 98 3.68 9.48 -7.94
C TRP A 98 4.18 10.60 -7.04
N GLU A 99 3.63 11.82 -7.20
CA GLU A 99 3.94 12.96 -6.35
C GLU A 99 3.62 12.68 -4.89
N LYS A 100 2.46 12.08 -4.61
CA LYS A 100 2.05 11.75 -3.25
C LYS A 100 2.85 10.61 -2.66
N PHE A 101 3.29 9.65 -3.47
CA PHE A 101 4.20 8.59 -3.08
C PHE A 101 5.60 9.11 -2.74
N LEU A 102 6.11 10.15 -3.41
CA LEU A 102 7.44 10.69 -3.12
C LEU A 102 7.44 11.87 -2.13
N ASN A 103 6.33 12.58 -2.00
CA ASN A 103 6.23 13.80 -1.20
C ASN A 103 4.79 14.00 -0.69
N PRO A 104 4.31 13.15 0.24
CA PRO A 104 2.92 13.21 0.68
C PRO A 104 2.55 14.54 1.37
N LEU A 105 3.52 15.15 2.06
CA LEU A 105 3.34 16.39 2.82
C LEU A 105 3.49 17.68 1.99
N GLY A 106 4.05 17.61 0.77
CA GLY A 106 4.22 18.77 -0.12
C GLY A 106 5.21 19.84 0.35
N GLN A 107 5.99 19.59 1.42
CA GLN A 107 6.84 20.61 2.07
C GLN A 107 8.24 20.77 1.44
N ASN A 108 8.39 20.50 0.15
CA ASN A 108 9.70 20.40 -0.55
C ASN A 108 10.68 19.39 0.08
N ASP A 109 10.18 18.46 0.89
CA ASP A 109 10.99 17.37 1.45
C ASP A 109 10.95 16.16 0.53
N SER A 110 11.87 16.16 -0.44
CA SER A 110 12.02 15.10 -1.43
C SER A 110 12.78 13.87 -0.92
N LYS A 111 13.17 13.83 0.37
CA LYS A 111 14.04 12.78 0.91
C LYS A 111 13.36 11.93 1.98
N THR A 112 12.54 12.52 2.85
CA THR A 112 11.98 11.80 3.99
C THR A 112 11.08 10.63 3.55
N ALA A 113 10.12 10.88 2.66
CA ALA A 113 9.23 9.82 2.19
C ALA A 113 9.98 8.66 1.49
N PRO A 114 10.90 8.91 0.53
CA PRO A 114 11.71 7.84 -0.05
C PRO A 114 12.53 7.04 0.97
N GLN A 115 13.05 7.69 2.01
CA GLN A 115 13.80 7.03 3.08
C GLN A 115 12.90 6.11 3.92
N GLU A 116 11.75 6.60 4.38
CA GLU A 116 10.82 5.78 5.18
C GLU A 116 10.22 4.63 4.36
N LEU A 117 9.90 4.87 3.08
CA LEU A 117 9.50 3.82 2.15
C LEU A 117 10.59 2.76 2.00
N ALA A 118 11.86 3.16 1.90
CA ALA A 118 12.97 2.21 1.81
C ALA A 118 13.10 1.38 3.10
N ILE A 119 12.95 1.98 4.28
CA ILE A 119 13.00 1.26 5.56
C ILE A 119 11.87 0.22 5.64
N ALA A 120 10.68 0.56 5.16
CA ALA A 120 9.54 -0.35 5.19
C ALA A 120 9.65 -1.48 4.15
N PHE A 121 9.98 -1.13 2.90
CA PHE A 121 9.80 -1.99 1.73
C PHE A 121 11.10 -2.53 1.12
N ASN A 122 12.25 -1.88 1.33
CA ASN A 122 13.55 -2.36 0.83
C ASN A 122 14.30 -3.19 1.86
N ASN A 123 13.73 -3.35 3.06
CA ASN A 123 14.32 -4.15 4.12
C ASN A 123 14.61 -5.58 3.62
N PRO A 124 15.81 -6.14 3.86
CA PRO A 124 16.18 -7.48 3.41
C PRO A 124 15.30 -8.60 3.99
N GLU A 125 14.59 -8.34 5.09
CA GLU A 125 13.60 -9.26 5.65
C GLU A 125 12.32 -9.32 4.82
N VAL A 126 12.05 -8.38 3.90
CA VAL A 126 10.88 -8.42 3.02
C VAL A 126 11.02 -9.56 2.03
N THR A 127 10.17 -10.58 2.17
CA THR A 127 10.19 -11.82 1.38
C THR A 127 9.18 -11.84 0.23
N ASP A 128 8.08 -11.07 0.33
CA ASP A 128 7.11 -10.89 -0.74
C ASP A 128 6.69 -9.41 -0.78
N LEU A 129 6.69 -8.81 -1.96
CA LEU A 129 6.22 -7.45 -2.21
C LEU A 129 5.42 -7.43 -3.50
N ARG A 130 4.24 -6.83 -3.44
CA ARG A 130 3.30 -6.73 -4.55
C ARG A 130 2.79 -5.30 -4.67
N ILE A 131 2.63 -4.85 -5.91
CA ILE A 131 1.99 -3.57 -6.24
C ILE A 131 0.79 -3.87 -7.12
N TYR A 132 -0.37 -3.42 -6.67
CA TYR A 132 -1.65 -3.59 -7.34
C TYR A 132 -2.16 -2.26 -7.88
N GLN A 133 -2.79 -2.32 -9.05
CA GLN A 133 -3.68 -1.29 -9.56
C GLN A 133 -5.04 -1.39 -8.88
N ILE A 134 -5.63 -0.24 -8.60
CA ILE A 134 -7.05 -0.12 -8.26
C ILE A 134 -7.65 0.83 -9.29
N HIS A 135 -8.73 0.40 -9.93
CA HIS A 135 -9.48 1.22 -10.88
C HIS A 135 -10.97 0.84 -10.81
N ASP A 136 -11.87 1.81 -10.93
CA ASP A 136 -13.32 1.59 -10.95
C ASP A 136 -13.94 1.67 -12.36
N GLN A 137 -13.09 1.74 -13.40
CA GLN A 137 -13.49 1.94 -14.81
C GLN A 137 -14.13 3.29 -15.14
N ASP A 138 -14.17 4.22 -14.18
CA ASP A 138 -14.75 5.55 -14.37
C ASP A 138 -13.76 6.62 -13.89
N ILE A 139 -13.75 6.92 -12.59
CA ILE A 139 -13.05 8.09 -12.06
C ILE A 139 -11.92 7.68 -11.10
N LEU A 140 -12.10 6.63 -10.31
CA LEU A 140 -11.14 6.28 -9.28
C LEU A 140 -9.95 5.51 -9.83
N ASN A 141 -8.77 6.00 -9.47
CA ASN A 141 -7.48 5.42 -9.80
C ASN A 141 -6.64 5.29 -8.53
N GLY A 142 -5.92 4.18 -8.42
CA GLY A 142 -5.17 3.90 -7.22
C GLY A 142 -4.03 2.93 -7.40
N ARG A 143 -3.24 2.86 -6.33
CA ARG A 143 -2.17 1.90 -6.14
C ARG A 143 -2.23 1.35 -4.72
N LEU A 144 -2.00 0.06 -4.59
CA LEU A 144 -1.80 -0.59 -3.30
C LEU A 144 -0.49 -1.36 -3.31
N ILE A 145 0.38 -1.03 -2.35
CA ILE A 145 1.62 -1.74 -2.09
C ILE A 145 1.39 -2.61 -0.86
N ILE A 146 1.69 -3.89 -0.95
CA ILE A 146 1.70 -4.80 0.20
C ILE A 146 3.03 -5.54 0.26
N SER A 147 3.61 -5.61 1.45
CA SER A 147 4.82 -6.38 1.71
C SER A 147 4.69 -7.26 2.93
N ARG A 148 5.36 -8.41 2.91
CA ARG A 148 5.52 -9.30 4.06
C ARG A 148 7.00 -9.50 4.35
N ARG A 149 7.36 -9.37 5.62
CA ARG A 149 8.67 -9.76 6.14
C ARG A 149 8.71 -11.21 6.57
N SER A 150 9.91 -11.78 6.67
CA SER A 150 10.17 -13.17 7.07
C SER A 150 9.60 -13.52 8.45
N ASN A 151 9.46 -12.52 9.33
CA ASN A 151 8.83 -12.65 10.65
C ASN A 151 7.30 -12.60 10.62
N GLY A 152 6.65 -12.41 9.46
CA GLY A 152 5.19 -12.29 9.33
C GLY A 152 4.65 -10.86 9.38
N GLU A 153 5.47 -9.87 9.73
CA GLU A 153 5.08 -8.45 9.69
C GLU A 153 4.68 -8.07 8.27
N THR A 154 3.47 -7.56 8.14
CA THR A 154 2.87 -7.20 6.86
C THR A 154 2.48 -5.73 6.89
N THR A 155 2.95 -4.98 5.89
CA THR A 155 2.66 -3.54 5.76
C THR A 155 1.92 -3.31 4.45
N THR A 156 0.79 -2.61 4.51
CA THR A 156 0.03 -2.21 3.33
C THR A 156 -0.03 -0.70 3.26
N LEU A 157 0.28 -0.13 2.10
CA LEU A 157 0.14 1.29 1.79
C LEU A 157 -0.79 1.43 0.58
N ILE A 158 -1.89 2.16 0.73
CA ILE A 158 -2.87 2.39 -0.33
C ILE A 158 -2.90 3.88 -0.70
N PHE A 159 -3.14 4.14 -1.98
CA PHE A 159 -3.41 5.44 -2.57
C PHE A 159 -4.67 5.33 -3.44
N LEU A 160 -5.64 6.23 -3.25
CA LEU A 160 -6.83 6.37 -4.10
C LEU A 160 -7.04 7.85 -4.45
N TYR A 161 -7.24 8.11 -5.74
CA TYR A 161 -7.41 9.45 -6.30
C TYR A 161 -8.50 9.44 -7.38
N ASP A 162 -9.02 10.62 -7.69
CA ASP A 162 -9.89 10.92 -8.81
C ASP A 162 -9.12 11.41 -10.06
#